data_AF-A0A1Q7ACG5-F1
#
_entry.id   AF-A0A1Q7ACG5-F1
#
_cell.length_a   1.000
_cell.length_b   1.000
_cell.length_c   1.000
_cell.angle_alpha   90.00
_cell.angle_beta   90.00
_cell.angle_gamma   90.00
#
_symmetry.space_group_name_H-M   'P 1'
#
loop_
_entity.id
_entity.type
_entity.pdbx_description
1 polymer ?
#
loop_
_entity_poly.entity_id
_entity_poly.type
_entity_poly.pdbx_seq_one_letter_code
_entity_poly.pdbx_strand_id
1 'polypeptide(L)'
;MRPVTCEVGVLPRTHGSSLFTRGQTQALVSVTLGTVSDEQRIDSIDVAEETSKSFMLHYNFPPFSTGEVRPIRGTSRREVGHGALAERALQALLPPYDQFPYTIRIVSDILESNGSSSMATVCGGSLALFDAGVPVKASCAGVAMGLIKEGARVAVLTDILGTEDHLGDMDFKVAGTREGVTSIQMDIKIEGLDFKIIAEALDRAKQARVHILDIMDRAMPQPRSQLSKYAPRIITIQIPTDKIGDIIGPKGKTIRSIQEQTGAEINVDDNGLVTISAVGEGGERARDIIAGMVQVPEVGKVYEGVVKSTTAFGAFIEILPGVEGLLHISELQHGRTERTEDVVKKGDQVRVKLLEVDERGRMRLSRKALLEKPETAPARSR
;
A
#
# COMPACT_ATOMS: atom_id res chain seq x y z
N MET A 1 -19.54 18.13 26.29
CA MET A 1 -19.39 17.56 24.93
C MET A 1 -20.23 18.39 23.98
N ARG A 2 -19.58 19.02 23.00
CA ARG A 2 -20.27 19.77 21.94
C ARG A 2 -20.88 18.80 20.92
N PRO A 3 -21.86 19.25 20.10
CA PRO A 3 -22.43 18.43 19.03
C PRO A 3 -21.35 17.93 18.06
N VAL A 4 -21.43 16.68 17.62
CA VAL A 4 -20.50 16.06 16.67
C VAL A 4 -21.25 15.63 15.42
N THR A 5 -20.70 15.95 14.25
CA THR A 5 -21.14 15.41 12.95
C THR A 5 -19.95 14.79 12.24
N CYS A 6 -20.22 13.74 11.46
CA CYS A 6 -19.21 12.97 10.75
C CYS A 6 -19.73 12.67 9.35
N GLU A 7 -18.96 13.06 8.33
CA GLU A 7 -19.23 12.74 6.93
C GLU A 7 -17.99 12.06 6.34
N VAL A 8 -18.19 11.11 5.42
CA VAL A 8 -17.12 10.34 4.75
C VAL A 8 -17.29 10.39 3.24
N GLY A 9 -16.21 10.27 2.48
CA GLY A 9 -16.26 10.34 1.02
C GLY A 9 -16.63 11.74 0.47
N VAL A 10 -16.32 12.79 1.24
CA VAL A 10 -16.66 14.18 0.91
C VAL A 10 -15.90 14.73 -0.31
N LEU A 11 -14.71 14.20 -0.60
CA LEU A 11 -13.93 14.60 -1.78
C LEU A 11 -14.04 13.53 -2.89
N PRO A 12 -14.45 13.88 -4.13
CA PRO A 12 -14.79 12.88 -5.16
C PRO A 12 -13.65 11.97 -5.65
N ARG A 13 -12.38 12.39 -5.50
CA ARG A 13 -11.22 11.74 -6.12
C ARG A 13 -10.13 11.31 -5.16
N THR A 14 -10.20 11.68 -3.89
CA THR A 14 -9.21 11.22 -2.92
C THR A 14 -9.36 9.71 -2.69
N HIS A 15 -8.33 9.07 -2.13
CA HIS A 15 -8.44 7.63 -1.85
C HIS A 15 -9.37 7.39 -0.66
N GLY A 16 -9.31 8.27 0.34
CA GLY A 16 -10.36 8.42 1.35
C GLY A 16 -10.50 9.89 1.75
N SER A 17 -11.65 10.25 2.30
CA SER A 17 -11.87 11.58 2.88
C SER A 17 -12.92 11.56 3.97
N SER A 18 -12.85 12.54 4.87
CA SER A 18 -13.87 12.79 5.86
C SER A 18 -13.98 14.27 6.19
N LEU A 19 -15.15 14.67 6.66
CA LEU A 19 -15.38 15.96 7.32
C LEU A 19 -15.87 15.66 8.73
N PHE A 20 -15.01 15.93 9.71
CA PHE A 20 -15.33 15.78 11.12
C PHE A 20 -15.57 17.15 11.73
N THR A 21 -16.76 17.39 12.28
CA THR A 21 -17.09 18.63 12.99
C THR A 21 -17.48 18.32 14.42
N ARG A 22 -16.90 19.06 15.38
CA ARG A 22 -17.29 19.07 16.78
C ARG A 22 -17.47 20.50 17.26
N GLY A 23 -18.72 20.91 17.48
CA GLY A 23 -19.06 22.31 17.73
C GLY A 23 -18.54 23.19 16.59
N GLN A 24 -17.65 24.13 16.91
CA GLN A 24 -16.97 25.03 15.95
C GLN A 24 -15.51 24.62 15.72
N THR A 25 -15.24 23.31 15.73
CA THR A 25 -13.95 22.73 15.35
C THR A 25 -14.20 21.75 14.24
N GLN A 26 -13.70 22.05 13.04
CA GLN A 26 -13.94 21.26 11.83
C GLN A 26 -12.61 20.91 11.16
N ALA A 27 -12.44 19.63 10.84
CA ALA A 27 -11.29 19.11 10.10
C ALA A 27 -11.78 18.41 8.83
N LEU A 28 -11.33 18.90 7.67
CA LEU A 28 -11.41 18.18 6.41
C LEU A 28 -10.15 17.32 6.29
N VAL A 29 -10.32 16.01 6.28
CA VAL A 29 -9.20 15.08 6.27
C VAL A 29 -9.23 14.24 5.00
N SER A 30 -8.09 14.14 4.32
CA SER A 30 -7.92 13.31 3.12
C SER A 30 -6.81 12.30 3.32
N VAL A 31 -7.01 11.12 2.73
CA VAL A 31 -6.03 10.04 2.68
C VAL A 31 -5.60 9.82 1.24
N THR A 32 -4.29 9.74 1.04
CA THR A 32 -3.65 9.30 -0.19
C THR A 32 -2.83 8.05 0.10
N LEU A 33 -2.93 7.08 -0.80
CA LEU A 33 -2.20 5.81 -0.79
C LEU A 33 -1.20 5.86 -1.94
N GLY A 34 0.05 5.61 -1.63
CA GLY A 34 1.19 5.66 -2.53
C GLY A 34 1.98 4.36 -2.52
N THR A 35 3.04 4.32 -3.31
CA THR A 35 3.96 3.18 -3.42
C THR A 35 5.21 3.42 -2.58
N VAL A 36 6.20 2.51 -2.67
CA VAL A 36 7.50 2.65 -1.99
C VAL A 36 8.22 3.95 -2.40
N SER A 37 8.04 4.43 -3.64
CA SER A 37 8.69 5.66 -4.11
C SER A 37 8.11 6.93 -3.50
N ASP A 38 6.92 6.86 -2.90
CA ASP A 38 6.28 7.95 -2.18
C ASP A 38 6.71 8.03 -0.71
N GLU A 39 7.53 7.10 -0.22
CA GLU A 39 8.04 7.13 1.16
C GLU A 39 8.89 8.37 1.42
N GLN A 40 8.71 8.98 2.59
CA GLN A 40 9.52 10.12 2.98
C GLN A 40 10.89 9.61 3.46
N ARG A 41 11.93 9.97 2.71
CA ARG A 41 13.33 9.79 3.12
C ARG A 41 13.67 10.79 4.23
N ILE A 42 14.22 10.29 5.33
CA ILE A 42 14.58 11.05 6.52
C ILE A 42 16.07 10.86 6.79
N ASP A 43 16.81 11.94 6.54
CA ASP A 43 18.19 12.12 6.97
C ASP A 43 18.18 12.87 8.31
N SER A 44 18.39 12.13 9.40
CA SER A 44 18.40 12.67 10.78
C SER A 44 19.71 12.33 11.46
N ILE A 45 20.15 13.20 12.36
CA ILE A 45 21.31 12.96 13.23
C ILE A 45 21.08 11.82 14.25
N ASP A 46 19.82 11.45 14.49
CA ASP A 46 19.45 10.45 15.50
C ASP A 46 19.84 9.02 15.08
N VAL A 47 20.04 8.79 13.79
CA VAL A 47 20.36 7.49 13.19
C VAL A 47 21.53 7.67 12.23
N ALA A 48 22.48 6.74 12.28
CA ALA A 48 23.68 6.84 11.43
C ALA A 48 23.36 6.59 9.93
N GLU A 49 22.23 5.96 9.65
CA GLU A 49 21.77 5.64 8.31
C GLU A 49 20.48 6.39 7.99
N GLU A 50 20.27 6.67 6.71
CA GLU A 50 19.05 7.27 6.22
C GLU A 50 17.86 6.32 6.45
N THR A 51 16.75 6.85 6.96
CA THR A 51 15.55 6.06 7.25
C THR A 51 14.41 6.48 6.32
N SER A 52 13.42 5.60 6.10
CA SER A 52 12.21 5.94 5.36
C SER A 52 10.99 5.94 6.27
N LYS A 53 9.99 6.74 5.92
CA LYS A 53 8.73 6.86 6.62
C LYS A 53 7.57 6.65 5.66
N SER A 54 6.87 5.53 5.82
CA SER A 54 5.72 5.12 5.01
C SER A 54 4.38 5.64 5.52
N PHE A 55 4.32 6.17 6.75
CA PHE A 55 3.11 6.83 7.28
C PHE A 55 3.39 8.30 7.60
N MET A 56 2.65 9.21 6.98
CA MET A 56 2.82 10.64 7.15
C MET A 56 1.50 11.30 7.50
N LEU A 57 1.49 12.18 8.51
CA LEU A 57 0.36 13.06 8.77
C LEU A 57 0.79 14.52 8.69
N HIS A 58 0.23 15.23 7.72
CA HIS A 58 0.39 16.67 7.57
C HIS A 58 -0.86 17.38 8.10
N TYR A 59 -0.64 18.34 8.97
CA TYR A 59 -1.68 19.14 9.61
C TYR A 59 -1.51 20.59 9.17
N ASN A 60 -2.59 21.19 8.65
CA ASN A 60 -2.63 22.56 8.18
C ASN A 60 -3.66 23.36 8.99
N PHE A 61 -3.26 24.54 9.44
CA PHE A 61 -4.09 25.47 10.20
C PHE A 61 -4.15 26.82 9.49
N PRO A 62 -4.99 26.94 8.45
CA PRO A 62 -5.09 28.18 7.68
C PRO A 62 -5.68 29.31 8.54
N PRO A 63 -5.28 30.58 8.33
CA PRO A 63 -5.73 31.71 9.14
C PRO A 63 -7.25 31.92 9.18
N PHE A 64 -7.95 31.54 8.09
CA PHE A 64 -9.41 31.67 8.03
C PHE A 64 -10.12 30.75 9.03
N SER A 65 -9.47 29.69 9.53
CA SER A 65 -10.07 28.75 10.49
C SER A 65 -10.43 29.40 11.83
N THR A 66 -9.81 30.52 12.15
CA THR A 66 -10.11 31.38 13.31
C THR A 66 -10.69 32.74 12.91
N GLY A 67 -11.05 32.92 11.63
CA GLY A 67 -11.54 34.19 11.09
C GLY A 67 -10.46 35.27 10.97
N GLU A 68 -9.18 34.91 10.98
CA GLU A 68 -8.07 35.84 10.90
C GLU A 68 -7.50 35.95 9.48
N VAL A 69 -6.86 37.08 9.17
CA VAL A 69 -6.15 37.30 7.91
C VAL A 69 -4.65 37.34 8.19
N ARG A 70 -3.90 36.34 7.71
CA ARG A 70 -2.44 36.27 7.81
C ARG A 70 -1.81 35.71 6.54
N PRO A 71 -0.56 36.07 6.20
CA PRO A 71 0.16 35.47 5.07
C PRO A 71 0.47 33.99 5.33
N ILE A 72 0.30 33.13 4.31
CA ILE A 72 0.70 31.71 4.36
C ILE A 72 2.19 31.62 4.02
N ARG A 73 3.03 31.35 5.03
CA ARG A 73 4.51 31.31 4.90
C ARG A 73 5.14 29.94 5.19
N GLY A 74 4.33 28.89 5.19
CA GLY A 74 4.72 27.51 5.52
C GLY A 74 4.18 27.04 6.86
N THR A 75 4.50 25.80 7.22
CA THR A 75 4.00 25.13 8.42
C THR A 75 4.72 25.61 9.67
N SER A 76 3.95 26.06 10.67
CA SER A 76 4.45 26.48 11.97
C SER A 76 4.85 25.31 12.87
N ARG A 77 5.64 25.57 13.92
CA ARG A 77 5.98 24.56 14.95
C ARG A 77 4.75 23.92 15.59
N ARG A 78 3.68 24.69 15.81
CA ARG A 78 2.44 24.19 16.40
C ARG A 78 1.72 23.24 15.47
N GLU A 79 1.67 23.55 14.18
CA GLU A 79 1.10 22.67 13.16
C GLU A 79 1.87 21.35 13.05
N VAL A 80 3.20 21.40 13.03
CA VAL A 80 4.04 20.18 13.09
C VAL A 80 3.77 19.38 14.36
N GLY A 81 3.72 20.03 15.53
CA GLY A 81 3.47 19.36 16.81
C GLY A 81 2.08 18.72 16.90
N HIS A 82 1.05 19.40 16.41
CA HIS A 82 -0.31 18.85 16.33
C HIS A 82 -0.39 17.68 15.33
N GLY A 83 0.27 17.80 14.19
CA GLY A 83 0.40 16.72 13.21
C GLY A 83 1.06 15.49 13.83
N ALA A 84 2.21 15.65 14.48
CA ALA A 84 2.93 14.57 15.15
C ALA A 84 2.14 13.94 16.32
N LEU A 85 1.30 14.70 17.03
CA LEU A 85 0.40 14.14 18.05
C LEU A 85 -0.65 13.22 17.40
N ALA A 86 -1.32 13.70 16.35
CA ALA A 86 -2.34 12.92 15.67
C ALA A 86 -1.75 11.71 14.93
N GLU A 87 -0.56 11.87 14.36
CA GLU A 87 0.18 10.80 13.69
C GLU A 87 0.46 9.65 14.67
N ARG A 88 1.06 9.95 15.83
CA ARG A 88 1.32 8.95 16.88
C ARG A 88 0.07 8.22 17.33
N ALA A 89 -1.06 8.93 17.43
CA ALA A 89 -2.34 8.36 17.83
C ALA A 89 -2.92 7.35 16.81
N LEU A 90 -2.70 7.57 15.51
CA LEU A 90 -3.22 6.72 14.44
C LEU A 90 -2.23 5.62 14.04
N GLN A 91 -0.92 5.90 14.08
CA GLN A 91 0.14 4.97 13.69
C GLN A 91 0.08 3.66 14.48
N ALA A 92 -0.26 3.73 15.78
CA ALA A 92 -0.40 2.55 16.64
C ALA A 92 -1.47 1.53 16.17
N LEU A 93 -2.38 1.96 15.30
CA LEU A 93 -3.52 1.17 14.81
C LEU A 93 -3.36 0.71 13.37
N LEU A 94 -2.30 1.15 12.68
CA LEU A 94 -2.04 0.74 11.30
C LEU A 94 -1.69 -0.75 11.23
N PRO A 95 -2.06 -1.41 10.12
CA PRO A 95 -1.55 -2.75 9.81
C PRO A 95 -0.02 -2.71 9.63
N PRO A 96 0.66 -3.83 9.90
CA PRO A 96 2.03 -4.04 9.43
C PRO A 96 2.16 -3.84 7.91
N TYR A 97 3.34 -3.38 7.47
CA TYR A 97 3.57 -3.03 6.06
C TYR A 97 3.48 -4.24 5.11
N ASP A 98 3.89 -5.43 5.56
CA ASP A 98 3.75 -6.67 4.80
C ASP A 98 2.29 -7.06 4.52
N GLN A 99 1.36 -6.67 5.39
CA GLN A 99 -0.08 -6.91 5.23
C GLN A 99 -0.78 -5.82 4.40
N PHE A 100 -0.24 -4.60 4.43
CA PHE A 100 -0.78 -3.47 3.69
C PHE A 100 0.38 -2.60 3.17
N PRO A 101 0.99 -2.98 2.03
CA PRO A 101 2.27 -2.43 1.55
C PRO A 101 2.10 -1.07 0.87
N TYR A 102 1.41 -0.15 1.54
CA TYR A 102 1.11 1.18 1.04
C TYR A 102 1.81 2.23 1.87
N THR A 103 2.36 3.22 1.17
CA THR A 103 2.67 4.51 1.80
C THR A 103 1.36 5.24 2.03
N ILE A 104 1.10 5.68 3.26
CA ILE A 104 -0.13 6.35 3.66
C ILE A 104 0.19 7.79 4.03
N ARG A 105 -0.42 8.73 3.31
CA ARG A 105 -0.38 10.15 3.63
C ARG A 105 -1.75 10.64 4.05
N ILE A 106 -1.82 11.24 5.23
CA ILE A 106 -2.98 11.97 5.73
C ILE A 106 -2.70 13.47 5.62
N VAL A 107 -3.63 14.22 5.07
CA VAL A 107 -3.64 15.68 5.17
C VAL A 107 -4.90 16.12 5.88
N SER A 108 -4.75 16.86 6.98
CA SER A 108 -5.84 17.44 7.75
C SER A 108 -5.83 18.95 7.61
N ASP A 109 -6.81 19.48 6.90
CA ASP A 109 -7.05 20.91 6.75
C ASP A 109 -8.11 21.36 7.75
N ILE A 110 -7.72 22.21 8.70
CA ILE A 110 -8.64 22.74 9.70
C ILE A 110 -9.44 23.88 9.08
N LEU A 111 -10.76 23.71 9.01
CA LEU A 111 -11.66 24.68 8.40
C LEU A 111 -12.27 25.64 9.43
N GLU A 112 -12.43 25.17 10.67
CA GLU A 112 -12.92 25.94 11.81
C GLU A 112 -12.19 25.50 13.08
N SER A 113 -11.88 26.43 13.99
CA SER A 113 -11.21 26.09 15.24
C SER A 113 -11.61 26.96 16.43
N ASN A 114 -12.50 26.42 17.28
CA ASN A 114 -12.78 26.93 18.62
C ASN A 114 -12.54 25.86 19.72
N GLY A 115 -11.57 24.98 19.52
CA GLY A 115 -11.31 23.83 20.38
C GLY A 115 -10.12 23.04 19.87
N SER A 116 -9.93 21.83 20.39
CA SER A 116 -8.81 20.99 19.95
C SER A 116 -9.02 20.41 18.56
N SER A 117 -8.51 21.15 17.57
CA SER A 117 -8.40 20.74 16.17
C SER A 117 -7.47 19.54 15.98
N SER A 118 -6.44 19.38 16.82
CA SER A 118 -5.57 18.19 16.78
C SER A 118 -6.33 16.89 17.11
N MET A 119 -7.29 16.94 18.03
CA MET A 119 -8.16 15.80 18.32
C MET A 119 -9.23 15.59 17.23
N ALA A 120 -9.71 16.67 16.61
CA ALA A 120 -10.56 16.57 15.42
C ALA A 120 -9.82 15.89 14.25
N THR A 121 -8.53 16.17 14.08
CA THR A 121 -7.66 15.49 13.10
C THR A 121 -7.53 14.00 13.37
N VAL A 122 -7.43 13.56 14.64
CA VAL A 122 -7.42 12.13 14.96
C VAL A 122 -8.73 11.47 14.53
N CYS A 123 -9.88 12.06 14.90
CA CYS A 123 -11.19 11.51 14.56
C CYS A 123 -11.41 11.48 13.03
N GLY A 124 -11.14 12.58 12.33
CA GLY A 124 -11.25 12.65 10.87
C GLY A 124 -10.24 11.76 10.17
N GLY A 125 -9.01 11.65 10.68
CA GLY A 125 -8.01 10.71 10.16
C GLY A 125 -8.46 9.26 10.28
N SER A 126 -9.04 8.87 11.41
CA SER A 126 -9.62 7.52 11.58
C SER A 126 -10.73 7.25 10.56
N LEU A 127 -11.67 8.18 10.37
CA LEU A 127 -12.76 8.05 9.39
C LEU A 127 -12.24 8.00 7.95
N ALA A 128 -11.29 8.87 7.60
CA ALA A 128 -10.72 8.93 6.26
C ALA A 128 -9.88 7.67 5.93
N LEU A 129 -9.22 7.06 6.92
CA LEU A 129 -8.54 5.77 6.76
C LEU A 129 -9.54 4.64 6.49
N PHE A 130 -10.67 4.61 7.21
CA PHE A 130 -11.75 3.67 6.94
C PHE A 130 -12.32 3.87 5.54
N ASP A 131 -12.56 5.13 5.15
CA ASP A 131 -13.07 5.50 3.83
C ASP A 131 -12.10 5.10 2.70
N ALA A 132 -10.80 5.18 2.96
CA ALA A 132 -9.76 4.70 2.05
C ALA A 132 -9.66 3.17 1.94
N GLY A 133 -10.34 2.42 2.82
CA GLY A 133 -10.25 0.96 2.88
C GLY A 133 -8.98 0.45 3.56
N VAL A 134 -8.31 1.27 4.37
CA VAL A 134 -7.14 0.85 5.14
C VAL A 134 -7.60 -0.07 6.28
N PRO A 135 -7.03 -1.29 6.42
CA PRO A 135 -7.46 -2.27 7.42
C PRO A 135 -6.84 -1.94 8.79
N VAL A 136 -7.22 -0.79 9.36
CA VAL A 136 -6.80 -0.38 10.71
C VAL A 136 -7.51 -1.22 11.78
N LYS A 137 -6.82 -1.44 12.91
CA LYS A 137 -7.28 -2.36 13.97
C LYS A 137 -8.62 -1.96 14.61
N ALA A 138 -8.88 -0.66 14.76
CA ALA A 138 -10.10 -0.12 15.35
C ALA A 138 -10.25 1.39 15.06
N SER A 139 -11.46 1.92 15.25
CA SER A 139 -11.73 3.37 15.26
C SER A 139 -10.95 4.06 16.38
N CYS A 140 -10.39 5.25 16.08
CA CYS A 140 -9.64 6.08 17.01
C CYS A 140 -10.27 7.46 17.16
N ALA A 141 -10.59 7.86 18.39
CA ALA A 141 -11.13 9.19 18.68
C ALA A 141 -10.24 9.94 19.65
N GLY A 142 -10.25 11.26 19.52
CA GLY A 142 -9.54 12.19 20.40
C GLY A 142 -10.50 13.11 21.16
N VAL A 143 -10.18 13.38 22.42
CA VAL A 143 -10.86 14.39 23.23
C VAL A 143 -9.85 15.29 23.92
N ALA A 144 -10.17 16.58 24.01
CA ALA A 144 -9.41 17.54 24.80
C ALA A 144 -10.15 17.83 26.10
N MET A 145 -9.38 17.83 27.17
CA MET A 145 -9.83 17.97 28.53
C MET A 145 -9.09 19.15 29.14
N GLY A 146 -9.75 19.86 30.05
CA GLY A 146 -9.15 20.94 30.79
C GLY A 146 -9.40 20.79 32.27
N LEU A 147 -8.66 21.55 33.06
CA LEU A 147 -8.82 21.60 34.48
C LEU A 147 -8.64 23.02 34.99
N ILE A 148 -9.54 23.42 35.89
CA ILE A 148 -9.44 24.67 36.64
C ILE A 148 -9.40 24.32 38.13
N LYS A 149 -8.44 24.88 38.85
CA LYS A 149 -8.23 24.66 40.28
C LYS A 149 -8.08 25.98 41.01
N GLU A 150 -8.91 26.17 42.03
CA GLU A 150 -8.83 27.31 42.93
C GLU A 150 -8.82 26.83 44.38
N GLY A 151 -7.65 26.88 45.01
CA GLY A 151 -7.43 26.29 46.34
C GLY A 151 -7.71 24.79 46.33
N ALA A 152 -8.74 24.36 47.07
CA ALA A 152 -9.19 22.96 47.14
C ALA A 152 -10.26 22.60 46.10
N ARG A 153 -10.84 23.58 45.38
CA ARG A 153 -11.89 23.33 44.38
C ARG A 153 -11.25 22.99 43.05
N VAL A 154 -11.74 21.93 42.41
CA VAL A 154 -11.27 21.45 41.11
C VAL A 154 -12.46 21.22 40.21
N ALA A 155 -12.37 21.70 38.97
CA ALA A 155 -13.33 21.44 37.91
C ALA A 155 -12.61 20.81 36.72
N VAL A 156 -13.03 19.59 36.34
CA VAL A 156 -12.56 18.91 35.13
C VAL A 156 -13.53 19.21 33.99
N LEU A 157 -13.02 19.88 32.96
CA LEU A 157 -13.76 20.27 31.76
C LEU A 157 -13.57 19.24 30.67
N THR A 158 -14.66 18.90 29.97
CA THR A 158 -14.67 17.91 28.88
C THR A 158 -14.97 18.60 27.57
N ASP A 159 -14.14 18.35 26.56
CA ASP A 159 -14.25 18.93 25.22
C ASP A 159 -14.09 20.47 25.22
N ILE A 160 -12.94 20.91 25.73
CA ILE A 160 -12.69 22.34 26.00
C ILE A 160 -12.68 23.23 24.76
N LEU A 161 -13.11 24.47 24.98
CA LEU A 161 -12.99 25.60 24.05
C LEU A 161 -11.59 26.21 24.10
N GLY A 162 -11.24 27.01 23.09
CA GLY A 162 -9.96 27.74 23.08
C GLY A 162 -9.82 28.71 24.27
N THR A 163 -10.90 29.34 24.70
CA THR A 163 -10.91 30.21 25.89
C THR A 163 -10.72 29.43 27.18
N GLU A 164 -11.32 28.24 27.29
CA GLU A 164 -11.18 27.37 28.47
C GLU A 164 -9.77 26.80 28.59
N ASP A 165 -9.11 26.49 27.48
CA ASP A 165 -7.68 26.14 27.44
C ASP A 165 -6.82 27.34 27.92
N HIS A 166 -7.06 28.52 27.36
CA HIS A 166 -6.28 29.72 27.70
C HIS A 166 -6.35 30.06 29.20
N LEU A 167 -7.53 29.91 29.81
CA LEU A 167 -7.79 30.21 31.22
C LEU A 167 -7.55 29.01 32.15
N GLY A 168 -7.43 27.80 31.61
CA GLY A 168 -7.28 26.57 32.37
C GLY A 168 -5.87 26.37 32.91
N ASP A 169 -5.78 25.72 34.08
CA ASP A 169 -4.54 25.41 34.79
C ASP A 169 -3.82 24.18 34.23
N MET A 170 -4.53 23.39 33.43
CA MET A 170 -4.00 22.24 32.71
C MET A 170 -4.88 21.95 31.51
N ASP A 171 -4.26 21.64 30.38
CA ASP A 171 -4.91 21.03 29.23
C ASP A 171 -4.28 19.68 28.94
N PHE A 172 -5.12 18.69 28.62
CA PHE A 172 -4.60 17.42 28.16
C PHE A 172 -5.49 16.80 27.09
N LYS A 173 -4.83 16.11 26.18
CA LYS A 173 -5.41 15.55 24.96
C LYS A 173 -5.22 14.05 25.04
N VAL A 174 -6.31 13.31 24.91
CA VAL A 174 -6.31 11.85 24.98
C VAL A 174 -6.92 11.30 23.71
N ALA A 175 -6.16 10.46 23.01
CA ALA A 175 -6.60 9.73 21.84
C ALA A 175 -6.54 8.22 22.07
N GLY A 176 -7.44 7.48 21.44
CA GLY A 176 -7.43 6.02 21.51
C GLY A 176 -8.70 5.35 21.04
N THR A 177 -8.74 4.05 21.29
CA THR A 177 -9.84 3.16 20.93
C THR A 177 -10.75 2.93 22.14
N ARG A 178 -11.72 2.02 22.01
CA ARG A 178 -12.53 1.53 23.14
C ARG A 178 -11.69 0.72 24.13
N GLU A 179 -10.65 0.05 23.64
CA GLU A 179 -9.81 -0.87 24.42
C GLU A 179 -8.66 -0.16 25.15
N GLY A 180 -8.18 0.97 24.63
CA GLY A 180 -7.01 1.61 25.20
C GLY A 180 -6.73 3.01 24.67
N VAL A 181 -5.72 3.64 25.26
CA VAL A 181 -5.16 4.94 24.84
C VAL A 181 -4.04 4.68 23.85
N THR A 182 -4.05 5.36 22.71
CA THR A 182 -2.95 5.31 21.73
C THR A 182 -2.00 6.48 21.87
N SER A 183 -2.49 7.64 22.32
CA SER A 183 -1.66 8.80 22.57
C SER A 183 -2.23 9.69 23.67
N ILE A 184 -1.33 10.28 24.44
CA ILE A 184 -1.64 11.28 25.46
C ILE A 184 -0.65 12.43 25.37
N GLN A 185 -1.14 13.65 25.50
CA GLN A 185 -0.34 14.86 25.68
C GLN A 185 -0.93 15.64 26.85
N MET A 186 -0.09 16.09 27.77
CA MET A 186 -0.50 16.85 28.95
C MET A 186 0.40 18.07 29.10
N ASP A 187 -0.21 19.24 29.18
CA ASP A 187 0.45 20.50 29.46
C ASP A 187 -0.11 21.04 30.79
N ILE A 188 0.73 21.01 31.83
CA ILE A 188 0.37 21.39 33.21
C ILE A 188 0.98 22.76 33.50
N LYS A 189 0.15 23.73 33.89
CA LYS A 189 0.58 25.13 34.17
C LYS A 189 0.73 25.44 35.66
N ILE A 190 0.30 24.53 36.54
CA ILE A 190 0.33 24.70 38.00
C ILE A 190 1.03 23.54 38.72
N GLU A 191 1.51 23.80 39.93
CA GLU A 191 2.05 22.77 40.81
C GLU A 191 0.96 22.12 41.69
N GLY A 192 1.25 20.92 42.20
CA GLY A 192 0.40 20.26 43.21
C GLY A 192 -0.89 19.64 42.66
N LEU A 193 -0.81 19.00 41.50
CA LEU A 193 -1.91 18.17 40.97
C LEU A 193 -1.84 16.76 41.57
N ASP A 194 -2.89 16.35 42.29
CA ASP A 194 -2.99 15.01 42.86
C ASP A 194 -3.24 13.96 41.76
N PHE A 195 -2.57 12.81 41.86
CA PHE A 195 -2.82 11.65 40.99
C PHE A 195 -4.28 11.23 40.95
N LYS A 196 -5.02 11.40 42.06
CA LYS A 196 -6.46 11.11 42.09
C LYS A 196 -7.26 11.96 41.09
N ILE A 197 -6.90 13.23 40.96
CA ILE A 197 -7.55 14.16 40.03
C ILE A 197 -7.22 13.78 38.60
N ILE A 198 -5.97 13.41 38.32
CA ILE A 198 -5.55 12.92 36.99
C ILE A 198 -6.34 11.66 36.62
N ALA A 199 -6.50 10.72 37.55
CA ALA A 199 -7.26 9.50 37.32
C ALA A 199 -8.74 9.78 37.00
N GLU A 200 -9.39 10.67 37.75
CA GLU A 200 -10.76 11.11 37.46
C GLU A 200 -10.85 11.75 36.06
N ALA A 201 -9.89 12.62 35.73
CA ALA A 201 -9.88 13.31 34.45
C ALA A 201 -9.72 12.33 33.27
N LEU A 202 -8.88 11.31 33.43
CA LEU A 202 -8.73 10.24 32.44
C LEU A 202 -9.99 9.37 32.29
N ASP A 203 -10.71 9.08 33.38
CA ASP A 203 -11.97 8.33 33.29
C ASP A 203 -13.05 9.14 32.56
N ARG A 204 -13.19 10.44 32.87
CA ARG A 204 -14.07 11.34 32.11
C ARG A 204 -13.65 11.44 30.64
N ALA A 205 -12.35 11.50 30.37
CA ALA A 205 -11.84 11.49 29.00
C ALA A 205 -12.20 10.20 28.26
N LYS A 206 -12.12 9.04 28.93
CA LYS A 206 -12.54 7.75 28.37
C LYS A 206 -14.03 7.76 28.01
N GLN A 207 -14.90 8.23 28.91
CA GLN A 207 -16.34 8.32 28.66
C GLN A 207 -16.63 9.22 27.45
N ALA A 208 -16.00 10.39 27.38
CA ALA A 208 -16.15 11.32 26.27
C ALA A 208 -15.61 10.76 24.95
N ARG A 209 -14.46 10.08 24.98
CA ARG A 209 -13.87 9.42 23.82
C ARG A 209 -14.78 8.32 23.27
N VAL A 210 -15.33 7.47 24.14
CA VAL A 210 -16.28 6.41 23.77
C VAL A 210 -17.54 7.01 23.15
N HIS A 211 -18.06 8.11 23.71
CA HIS A 211 -19.19 8.81 23.12
C HIS A 211 -18.91 9.33 21.70
N ILE A 212 -17.72 9.87 21.43
CA ILE A 212 -17.31 10.28 20.08
C ILE A 212 -17.22 9.06 19.15
N LEU A 213 -16.62 7.96 19.62
CA LEU A 213 -16.55 6.71 18.87
C LEU A 213 -17.93 6.19 18.49
N ASP A 214 -18.92 6.25 19.39
CA ASP A 214 -20.31 5.85 19.08
C ASP A 214 -20.91 6.66 17.93
N ILE A 215 -20.55 7.94 17.81
CA ILE A 215 -21.03 8.82 16.72
C ILE A 215 -20.27 8.50 15.43
N MET A 216 -18.96 8.33 15.50
CA MET A 216 -18.12 7.95 14.36
C MET A 216 -18.53 6.60 13.78
N ASP A 217 -18.77 5.59 14.62
CA ASP A 217 -19.14 4.24 14.20
C ASP A 217 -20.53 4.22 13.52
N ARG A 218 -21.43 5.17 13.84
CA ARG A 218 -22.69 5.34 13.10
C ARG A 218 -22.48 5.86 11.68
N ALA A 219 -21.48 6.72 11.49
CA ALA A 219 -21.14 7.25 10.16
C ALA A 219 -20.35 6.21 9.35
N MET A 220 -19.42 5.51 9.98
CA MET A 220 -18.60 4.49 9.32
C MET A 220 -18.14 3.41 10.33
N PRO A 221 -18.85 2.28 10.45
CA PRO A 221 -18.57 1.27 11.48
C PRO A 221 -17.33 0.42 11.20
N GLN A 222 -16.94 0.31 9.92
CA GLN A 222 -15.80 -0.50 9.50
C GLN A 222 -15.15 0.08 8.24
N PRO A 223 -13.87 -0.23 7.96
CA PRO A 223 -13.22 0.17 6.72
C PRO A 223 -13.97 -0.34 5.48
N ARG A 224 -13.86 0.38 4.35
CA ARG A 224 -14.40 -0.11 3.07
C ARG A 224 -13.71 -1.43 2.70
N SER A 225 -14.48 -2.36 2.14
CA SER A 225 -13.97 -3.66 1.68
C SER A 225 -13.08 -3.57 0.44
N GLN A 226 -13.11 -2.44 -0.27
CA GLN A 226 -12.33 -2.20 -1.47
C GLN A 226 -11.66 -0.83 -1.38
N LEU A 227 -10.42 -0.75 -1.84
CA LEU A 227 -9.69 0.50 -2.00
C LEU A 227 -10.33 1.35 -3.11
N SER A 228 -10.09 2.66 -3.06
CA SER A 228 -10.52 3.58 -4.11
C SER A 228 -10.02 3.14 -5.49
N LYS A 229 -10.86 3.30 -6.52
CA LYS A 229 -10.48 3.03 -7.92
C LYS A 229 -9.32 3.91 -8.43
N TYR A 230 -9.05 5.01 -7.73
CA TYR A 230 -7.94 5.91 -8.03
C TYR A 230 -6.66 5.54 -7.30
N ALA A 231 -6.75 4.69 -6.27
CA ALA A 231 -5.58 4.21 -5.56
C ALA A 231 -4.78 3.21 -6.42
N PRO A 232 -3.45 3.22 -6.33
CA PRO A 232 -2.64 2.19 -6.96
C PRO A 232 -3.00 0.82 -6.38
N ARG A 233 -3.15 -0.18 -7.23
CA ARG A 233 -3.23 -1.58 -6.80
C ARG A 233 -1.82 -2.14 -6.75
N ILE A 234 -1.48 -2.73 -5.61
CA ILE A 234 -0.19 -3.35 -5.39
C ILE A 234 -0.36 -4.86 -5.50
N ILE A 235 0.39 -5.46 -6.41
CA ILE A 235 0.43 -6.90 -6.67
C ILE A 235 1.84 -7.35 -6.33
N THR A 236 1.96 -8.30 -5.41
CA THR A 236 3.22 -8.93 -5.06
C THR A 236 3.32 -10.30 -5.72
N ILE A 237 4.48 -10.59 -6.32
CA ILE A 237 4.81 -11.91 -6.84
C ILE A 237 6.19 -12.32 -6.32
N GLN A 238 6.30 -13.55 -5.83
CA GLN A 238 7.58 -14.12 -5.44
C GLN A 238 8.19 -14.83 -6.65
N ILE A 239 9.43 -14.49 -6.97
CA ILE A 239 10.21 -15.11 -8.05
C ILE A 239 11.46 -15.79 -7.48
N PRO A 240 12.04 -16.76 -8.21
CA PRO A 240 13.38 -17.28 -7.92
C PRO A 240 14.43 -16.18 -8.04
N THR A 241 15.41 -16.17 -7.12
CA THR A 241 16.45 -15.12 -7.06
C THR A 241 17.38 -15.12 -8.28
N ASP A 242 17.57 -16.27 -8.92
CA ASP A 242 18.33 -16.40 -10.18
C ASP A 242 17.64 -15.69 -11.36
N LYS A 243 16.34 -15.42 -11.27
CA LYS A 243 15.54 -14.77 -12.32
C LYS A 243 15.42 -13.25 -12.18
N ILE A 244 15.95 -12.67 -11.11
CA ILE A 244 15.97 -11.21 -10.90
C ILE A 244 16.69 -10.51 -12.07
N GLY A 245 17.83 -11.05 -12.50
CA GLY A 245 18.63 -10.49 -13.58
C GLY A 245 17.90 -10.44 -14.93
N ASP A 246 17.05 -11.44 -15.21
CA ASP A 246 16.27 -11.54 -16.45
C ASP A 246 15.20 -10.43 -16.52
N ILE A 247 14.55 -10.13 -15.39
CA ILE A 247 13.49 -9.11 -15.29
C ILE A 247 14.07 -7.70 -15.36
N ILE A 248 15.17 -7.43 -14.64
CA ILE A 248 15.83 -6.12 -14.68
C ILE A 248 16.42 -5.90 -16.09
N GLY A 249 17.10 -6.92 -16.61
CA GLY A 249 17.81 -6.87 -17.87
C GLY A 249 19.03 -5.94 -17.88
N PRO A 250 19.79 -5.88 -18.98
CA PRO A 250 21.00 -5.07 -19.08
C PRO A 250 20.70 -3.59 -18.81
N LYS A 251 21.34 -3.01 -17.78
CA LYS A 251 21.15 -1.61 -17.34
C LYS A 251 19.69 -1.26 -16.99
N GLY A 252 18.86 -2.23 -16.60
CA GLY A 252 17.45 -1.97 -16.29
C GLY A 252 16.57 -1.78 -17.53
N LYS A 253 17.03 -2.16 -18.72
CA LYS A 253 16.28 -1.92 -19.98
C LYS A 253 14.96 -2.69 -20.02
N THR A 254 14.95 -3.94 -19.55
CA THR A 254 13.77 -4.80 -19.61
C THR A 254 12.69 -4.29 -18.67
N ILE A 255 13.01 -4.06 -17.40
CA ILE A 255 12.05 -3.53 -16.42
C ILE A 255 11.47 -2.19 -16.87
N ARG A 256 12.29 -1.25 -17.38
CA ARG A 256 11.81 0.03 -17.92
C ARG A 256 10.87 -0.15 -19.10
N SER A 257 11.15 -1.09 -20.01
CA SER A 257 10.26 -1.39 -21.13
C SER A 257 8.91 -1.95 -20.66
N ILE A 258 8.88 -2.77 -19.60
CA ILE A 258 7.63 -3.30 -19.05
C ILE A 258 6.84 -2.15 -18.41
N GLN A 259 7.50 -1.32 -17.62
CA GLN A 259 6.87 -0.14 -16.98
C GLN A 259 6.27 0.81 -18.03
N GLU A 260 6.98 1.09 -19.13
CA GLU A 260 6.51 1.96 -20.21
C GLU A 260 5.30 1.38 -20.96
N GLN A 261 5.29 0.07 -21.23
CA GLN A 261 4.18 -0.60 -21.94
C GLN A 261 2.91 -0.75 -21.07
N THR A 262 3.10 -0.91 -19.77
CA THR A 262 2.01 -1.23 -18.83
C THR A 262 1.51 -0.02 -18.07
N GLY A 263 2.35 1.02 -17.92
CA GLY A 263 2.11 2.14 -17.02
C GLY A 263 2.21 1.75 -15.54
N ALA A 264 2.70 0.54 -15.23
CA ALA A 264 2.91 0.08 -13.87
C ALA A 264 4.30 0.50 -13.38
N GLU A 265 4.40 0.79 -12.09
CA GLU A 265 5.66 0.86 -11.36
C GLU A 265 6.02 -0.55 -10.87
N ILE A 266 7.29 -0.92 -10.98
CA ILE A 266 7.78 -2.26 -10.66
C ILE A 266 9.02 -2.08 -9.79
N ASN A 267 8.97 -2.63 -8.58
CA ASN A 267 10.11 -2.72 -7.68
C ASN A 267 10.49 -4.20 -7.51
N VAL A 268 11.79 -4.50 -7.51
CA VAL A 268 12.33 -5.86 -7.40
C VAL A 268 13.33 -5.85 -6.26
N ASP A 269 13.02 -6.59 -5.20
CA ASP A 269 13.90 -6.77 -4.06
C ASP A 269 14.92 -7.89 -4.32
N ASP A 270 16.06 -7.82 -3.64
CA ASP A 270 17.16 -8.81 -3.76
C ASP A 270 16.75 -10.23 -3.30
N ASN A 271 15.67 -10.33 -2.53
CA ASN A 271 15.10 -11.61 -2.07
C ASN A 271 14.13 -12.24 -3.10
N GLY A 272 13.94 -11.62 -4.27
CA GLY A 272 13.02 -12.09 -5.31
C GLY A 272 11.55 -11.70 -5.07
N LEU A 273 11.26 -10.77 -4.16
CA LEU A 273 9.92 -10.17 -4.07
C LEU A 273 9.80 -9.08 -5.13
N VAL A 274 8.84 -9.24 -6.05
CA VAL A 274 8.52 -8.22 -7.05
C VAL A 274 7.20 -7.56 -6.67
N THR A 275 7.24 -6.25 -6.50
CA THR A 275 6.08 -5.42 -6.17
C THR A 275 5.69 -4.59 -7.38
N ILE A 276 4.49 -4.84 -7.90
CA ILE A 276 3.94 -4.20 -9.10
C ILE A 276 2.80 -3.28 -8.66
N SER A 277 2.91 -1.99 -8.96
CA SER A 277 1.94 -0.97 -8.55
C SER A 277 1.38 -0.24 -9.78
N ALA A 278 0.05 -0.18 -9.93
CA ALA A 278 -0.56 0.55 -11.04
C ALA A 278 -1.96 1.05 -10.71
N VAL A 279 -2.38 2.14 -11.34
CA VAL A 279 -3.78 2.57 -11.35
C VAL A 279 -4.50 1.89 -12.52
N GLY A 280 -5.54 1.10 -12.25
CA GLY A 280 -6.30 0.36 -13.27
C GLY A 280 -5.69 -0.99 -13.65
N GLU A 281 -5.83 -1.38 -14.92
CA GLU A 281 -5.47 -2.73 -15.42
C GLU A 281 -3.98 -2.91 -15.77
N GLY A 282 -3.17 -1.84 -15.68
CA GLY A 282 -1.73 -1.90 -15.99
C GLY A 282 -0.97 -2.91 -15.12
N GLY A 283 -1.37 -3.06 -13.86
CA GLY A 283 -0.71 -3.94 -12.90
C GLY A 283 -0.83 -5.42 -13.27
N GLU A 284 -2.02 -5.87 -13.68
CA GLU A 284 -2.23 -7.26 -14.10
C GLU A 284 -1.46 -7.59 -15.38
N ARG A 285 -1.43 -6.66 -16.35
CA ARG A 285 -0.61 -6.84 -17.56
C ARG A 285 0.87 -6.98 -17.23
N ALA A 286 1.39 -6.16 -16.31
CA ALA A 286 2.78 -6.27 -15.85
C ALA A 286 3.03 -7.60 -15.13
N ARG A 287 2.09 -8.03 -14.27
CA ARG A 287 2.14 -9.32 -13.57
C ARG A 287 2.23 -10.49 -14.54
N ASP A 288 1.40 -10.50 -15.58
CA ASP A 288 1.38 -11.57 -16.58
C ASP A 288 2.66 -11.61 -17.42
N ILE A 289 3.22 -10.45 -17.77
CA ILE A 289 4.50 -10.36 -18.48
C ILE A 289 5.63 -10.94 -17.61
N ILE A 290 5.72 -10.53 -16.34
CA ILE A 290 6.78 -10.99 -15.44
C ILE A 290 6.61 -12.48 -15.13
N ALA A 291 5.37 -12.94 -14.87
CA ALA A 291 5.08 -14.35 -14.67
C ALA A 291 5.46 -15.21 -15.88
N GLY A 292 5.26 -14.69 -17.10
CA GLY A 292 5.68 -15.35 -18.34
C GLY A 292 7.20 -15.45 -18.50
N MET A 293 7.96 -14.45 -18.05
CA MET A 293 9.44 -14.46 -18.08
C MET A 293 10.04 -15.44 -17.05
N VAL A 294 9.38 -15.60 -15.92
CA VAL A 294 9.85 -16.45 -14.80
C VAL A 294 9.33 -17.88 -14.93
N GLN A 295 8.38 -18.13 -15.84
CA GLN A 295 7.80 -19.45 -16.02
C GLN A 295 8.89 -20.47 -16.34
N VAL A 296 9.07 -21.44 -15.43
CA VAL A 296 10.00 -22.55 -15.65
C VAL A 296 9.32 -23.55 -16.58
N PRO A 297 9.99 -23.98 -17.67
CA PRO A 297 9.47 -25.01 -18.56
C PRO A 297 9.28 -26.34 -17.82
N GLU A 298 8.08 -26.88 -17.83
CA GLU A 298 7.74 -28.15 -17.21
C GLU A 298 7.97 -29.30 -18.20
N VAL A 299 8.81 -30.26 -17.82
CA VAL A 299 9.04 -31.47 -18.60
C VAL A 299 7.72 -32.22 -18.77
N GLY A 300 7.38 -32.55 -20.00
CA GLY A 300 6.13 -33.22 -20.38
C GLY A 300 4.98 -32.29 -20.76
N LYS A 301 5.10 -30.98 -20.57
CA LYS A 301 4.08 -30.02 -21.02
C LYS A 301 4.20 -29.71 -22.51
N VAL A 302 3.05 -29.40 -23.13
CA VAL A 302 2.95 -29.01 -24.53
C VAL A 302 2.94 -27.49 -24.61
N TYR A 303 3.82 -26.94 -25.44
CA TYR A 303 3.98 -25.51 -25.69
C TYR A 303 3.67 -25.18 -27.15
N GLU A 304 3.11 -24.00 -27.38
CA GLU A 304 3.04 -23.36 -28.70
C GLU A 304 4.20 -22.37 -28.80
N GLY A 305 5.15 -22.65 -29.69
CA GLY A 305 6.35 -21.85 -29.81
C GLY A 305 6.61 -21.37 -31.24
N VAL A 306 7.35 -20.28 -31.37
CA VAL A 306 7.74 -19.69 -32.67
C VAL A 306 9.16 -20.11 -33.03
N VAL A 307 9.36 -20.56 -34.27
CA VAL A 307 10.69 -20.94 -34.76
C VAL A 307 11.56 -19.69 -34.95
N LYS A 308 12.60 -19.53 -34.11
CA LYS A 308 13.56 -18.41 -34.20
C LYS A 308 14.63 -18.64 -35.25
N SER A 309 15.15 -19.86 -35.31
CA SER A 309 16.18 -20.24 -36.26
C SER A 309 16.12 -21.73 -36.60
N THR A 310 16.59 -22.08 -37.79
CA THR A 310 16.69 -23.44 -38.29
C THR A 310 18.15 -23.75 -38.59
N THR A 311 18.60 -24.95 -38.25
CA THR A 311 19.93 -25.47 -38.57
C THR A 311 19.81 -26.84 -39.23
N ALA A 312 20.92 -27.38 -39.75
CA ALA A 312 20.94 -28.68 -40.41
C ALA A 312 20.56 -29.86 -39.48
N PHE A 313 20.67 -29.69 -38.16
CA PHE A 313 20.39 -30.75 -37.17
C PHE A 313 19.12 -30.52 -36.35
N GLY A 314 18.43 -29.38 -36.53
CA GLY A 314 17.19 -29.10 -35.82
C GLY A 314 16.71 -27.66 -35.96
N ALA A 315 15.69 -27.30 -35.19
CA ALA A 315 15.14 -25.95 -35.12
C ALA A 315 15.14 -25.45 -33.67
N PHE A 316 15.50 -24.18 -33.48
CA PHE A 316 15.37 -23.50 -32.20
C PHE A 316 14.00 -22.82 -32.13
N ILE A 317 13.22 -23.23 -31.15
CA ILE A 317 11.84 -22.80 -30.96
C ILE A 317 11.77 -22.07 -29.63
N GLU A 318 11.31 -20.83 -29.66
CA GLU A 318 11.01 -20.06 -28.45
C GLU A 318 9.67 -20.56 -27.89
N ILE A 319 9.71 -21.24 -26.74
CA ILE A 319 8.53 -21.84 -26.08
C ILE A 319 7.95 -20.93 -24.99
N LEU A 320 8.80 -20.07 -24.40
CA LEU A 320 8.45 -19.01 -23.46
C LEU A 320 9.34 -17.80 -23.79
N PRO A 321 8.96 -16.56 -23.42
CA PRO A 321 9.74 -15.37 -23.73
C PRO A 321 11.20 -15.50 -23.25
N GLY A 322 12.15 -15.48 -24.20
CA GLY A 322 13.59 -15.63 -23.90
C GLY A 322 14.06 -17.06 -23.62
N VAL A 323 13.18 -18.06 -23.71
CA VAL A 323 13.49 -19.47 -23.48
C VAL A 323 13.38 -20.26 -24.78
N GLU A 324 14.53 -20.67 -25.30
CA GLU A 324 14.65 -21.46 -26.52
C GLU A 324 14.91 -22.93 -26.22
N GLY A 325 14.16 -23.81 -26.88
CA GLY A 325 14.42 -25.24 -26.90
C GLY A 325 14.83 -25.73 -28.28
N LEU A 326 15.64 -26.80 -28.32
CA LEU A 326 16.07 -27.45 -29.54
C LEU A 326 15.09 -28.57 -29.91
N LEU A 327 14.45 -28.44 -31.07
CA LEU A 327 13.74 -29.52 -31.73
C LEU A 327 14.70 -30.22 -32.70
N HIS A 328 15.18 -31.39 -32.31
CA HIS A 328 16.11 -32.16 -33.14
C HIS A 328 15.41 -32.72 -34.39
N ILE A 329 16.15 -32.88 -35.49
CA ILE A 329 15.59 -33.34 -36.79
C ILE A 329 14.87 -34.69 -36.70
N SER A 330 15.28 -35.57 -35.79
CA SER A 330 14.65 -36.87 -35.53
C SER A 330 13.31 -36.80 -34.80
N GLU A 331 13.02 -35.66 -34.16
CA GLU A 331 11.83 -35.43 -33.33
C GLU A 331 10.77 -34.54 -34.01
N LEU A 332 10.97 -34.21 -35.31
CA LEU A 332 10.06 -33.39 -36.11
C LEU A 332 8.78 -34.12 -36.51
N GLN A 333 8.88 -35.37 -36.99
CA GLN A 333 7.75 -36.15 -37.51
C GLN A 333 8.05 -37.65 -37.54
N HIS A 334 7.01 -38.49 -37.70
CA HIS A 334 7.17 -39.92 -37.97
C HIS A 334 7.53 -40.13 -39.45
N GLY A 335 8.84 -40.17 -39.76
CA GLY A 335 9.38 -40.34 -41.11
C GLY A 335 10.84 -39.89 -41.19
N ARG A 336 11.57 -40.29 -42.25
CA ARG A 336 12.95 -39.81 -42.46
C ARG A 336 12.90 -38.40 -43.04
N THR A 337 13.21 -37.40 -42.22
CA THR A 337 13.33 -36.00 -42.63
C THR A 337 14.77 -35.72 -43.04
N GLU A 338 15.01 -35.32 -44.30
CA GLU A 338 16.36 -35.02 -44.79
C GLU A 338 16.82 -33.61 -44.41
N ARG A 339 15.91 -32.62 -44.43
CA ARG A 339 16.21 -31.24 -44.02
C ARG A 339 15.15 -30.68 -43.08
N THR A 340 15.60 -30.00 -42.04
CA THR A 340 14.72 -29.32 -41.07
C THR A 340 13.78 -28.31 -41.74
N GLU A 341 14.30 -27.61 -42.77
CA GLU A 341 13.62 -26.55 -43.54
C GLU A 341 12.41 -27.04 -44.33
N ASP A 342 12.34 -28.35 -44.61
CA ASP A 342 11.22 -28.96 -45.32
C ASP A 342 9.97 -29.07 -44.44
N VAL A 343 10.15 -29.03 -43.12
CA VAL A 343 9.08 -29.31 -42.13
C VAL A 343 8.74 -28.08 -41.28
N VAL A 344 9.72 -27.25 -40.96
CA VAL A 344 9.54 -26.02 -40.17
C VAL A 344 10.38 -24.89 -40.75
N LYS A 345 9.78 -23.71 -40.93
CA LYS A 345 10.47 -22.51 -41.39
C LYS A 345 10.60 -21.50 -40.27
N LYS A 346 11.59 -20.61 -40.40
CA LYS A 346 11.74 -19.47 -39.48
C LYS A 346 10.46 -18.64 -39.46
N GLY A 347 9.93 -18.40 -38.27
CA GLY A 347 8.68 -17.67 -38.05
C GLY A 347 7.42 -18.55 -37.92
N ASP A 348 7.50 -19.86 -38.18
CA ASP A 348 6.35 -20.74 -38.03
C ASP A 348 5.96 -20.93 -36.55
N GLN A 349 4.66 -20.98 -36.28
CA GLN A 349 4.11 -21.42 -34.99
C GLN A 349 3.93 -22.93 -34.99
N VAL A 350 4.54 -23.61 -34.01
CA VAL A 350 4.53 -25.07 -33.90
C VAL A 350 4.24 -25.53 -32.48
N ARG A 351 3.42 -26.58 -32.36
CA ARG A 351 3.15 -27.27 -31.09
C ARG A 351 4.23 -28.31 -30.81
N VAL A 352 4.87 -28.22 -29.65
CA VAL A 352 6.00 -29.06 -29.24
C VAL A 352 5.88 -29.46 -27.78
N LYS A 353 6.27 -30.68 -27.45
CA LYS A 353 6.34 -31.19 -26.07
C LYS A 353 7.77 -31.08 -25.56
N LEU A 354 7.96 -30.56 -24.35
CA LEU A 354 9.26 -30.58 -23.68
C LEU A 354 9.53 -32.00 -23.18
N LEU A 355 10.61 -32.63 -23.64
CA LEU A 355 10.97 -34.00 -23.26
C LEU A 355 11.92 -34.05 -22.05
N GLU A 356 12.89 -33.14 -22.02
CA GLU A 356 14.00 -33.19 -21.08
C GLU A 356 14.64 -31.80 -21.00
N VAL A 357 15.15 -31.45 -19.82
CA VAL A 357 16.06 -30.34 -19.62
C VAL A 357 17.38 -30.93 -19.14
N ASP A 358 18.44 -30.76 -19.95
CA ASP A 358 19.78 -31.28 -19.68
C ASP A 358 20.46 -30.50 -18.53
N GLU A 359 21.52 -31.04 -17.93
CA GLU A 359 22.22 -30.43 -16.77
C GLU A 359 22.78 -29.02 -17.05
N ARG A 360 22.94 -28.68 -18.33
CA ARG A 360 23.38 -27.35 -18.81
C ARG A 360 22.21 -26.41 -19.15
N GLY A 361 20.98 -26.75 -18.76
CA GLY A 361 19.77 -25.96 -19.03
C GLY A 361 19.27 -26.04 -20.47
N ARG A 362 19.78 -26.96 -21.29
CA ARG A 362 19.36 -27.11 -22.69
C ARG A 362 18.07 -27.93 -22.76
N MET A 363 17.07 -27.39 -23.43
CA MET A 363 15.73 -27.98 -23.49
C MET A 363 15.55 -28.78 -24.78
N ARG A 364 15.17 -30.04 -24.65
CA ARG A 364 14.87 -30.93 -25.78
C ARG A 364 13.38 -30.94 -26.07
N LEU A 365 13.01 -30.52 -27.26
CA LEU A 365 11.62 -30.46 -27.72
C LEU A 365 11.33 -31.63 -28.67
N SER A 366 10.09 -32.10 -28.67
CA SER A 366 9.59 -33.08 -29.65
C SER A 366 8.21 -32.72 -30.15
N ARG A 367 8.06 -32.73 -31.48
CA ARG A 367 6.78 -32.65 -32.18
C ARG A 367 6.23 -34.04 -32.46
N LYS A 368 7.10 -35.02 -32.66
CA LYS A 368 6.77 -36.44 -32.84
C LYS A 368 5.98 -37.02 -31.68
N ALA A 369 6.25 -36.59 -30.44
CA ALA A 369 5.52 -37.01 -29.25
C ALA A 369 4.02 -36.60 -29.25
N LEU A 370 3.62 -35.69 -30.15
CA LEU A 370 2.25 -35.20 -30.32
C LEU A 370 1.57 -35.71 -31.59
N LEU A 371 2.32 -36.35 -32.49
CA LEU A 371 1.80 -36.92 -33.72
C LEU A 371 1.42 -38.39 -33.46
N GLU A 372 0.20 -38.77 -33.85
CA GLU A 372 -0.25 -40.15 -33.74
C GLU A 372 0.71 -41.09 -34.47
N LYS A 373 1.10 -42.18 -33.82
CA LYS A 373 1.97 -43.21 -34.43
C LYS A 373 1.24 -43.78 -35.64
N PRO A 374 1.85 -43.79 -36.84
CA PRO A 374 1.33 -44.60 -37.93
C PRO A 374 1.33 -46.07 -37.47
N GLU A 375 0.19 -46.74 -37.59
CA GLU A 375 0.09 -48.18 -37.35
C GLU A 375 1.15 -48.92 -38.17
N THR A 376 1.86 -49.80 -37.48
CA THR A 376 2.95 -50.62 -38.00
C THR A 376 2.55 -51.38 -39.27
N ALA A 377 3.20 -51.08 -40.40
CA ALA A 377 3.30 -52.02 -41.51
C ALA A 377 4.22 -53.20 -41.10
N PRO A 378 3.88 -54.46 -41.45
CA PRO A 378 4.46 -55.65 -40.84
C PRO A 378 5.93 -55.86 -41.24
N ALA A 379 6.66 -56.51 -40.32
CA ALA A 379 8.06 -56.88 -40.47
C ALA A 379 8.32 -57.67 -41.75
N ARG A 380 9.31 -57.23 -42.55
CA ARG A 380 9.85 -58.02 -43.66
C ARG A 380 10.58 -59.24 -43.10
N SER A 381 10.06 -60.43 -43.41
CA SER A 381 10.72 -61.72 -43.19
C SER A 381 11.98 -61.83 -44.06
N ARG A 382 13.06 -62.35 -43.48
CA ARG A 382 14.08 -63.09 -44.23
C ARG A 382 13.62 -64.54 -44.40
#